data_AF-A0A842I2I1-F1
#
_entry.id   AF-A0A842I2I1-F1
#
_cell.length_a   1.000
_cell.length_b   1.000
_cell.length_c   1.000
_cell.angle_alpha   90.00
_cell.angle_beta   90.00
_cell.angle_gamma   90.00
#
_symmetry.space_group_name_H-M   'P 1'
#
loop_
_entity.id
_entity.type
_entity.pdbx_description
1 polymer ?
#
loop_
_entity_poly.entity_id
_entity_poly.type
_entity_poly.pdbx_seq_one_letter_code
_entity_poly.pdbx_strand_id
1 'polypeptide(L)'
;MQFSSYARILPLTLIAAACASPDPEPQNEAEATLEQQRAMVEGAVRRAYENEGAEVVDIAMDRSASGTRFEGLATIRDSETGTEITVDCAYSYDVSGAPQLSCDRTEATE
;
A
#
# COMPACT_ATOMS: atom_id res chain seq x y z
N MET A 1 10.84 -73.61 -27.04
CA MET A 1 9.78 -72.58 -27.05
C MET A 1 9.93 -71.74 -25.80
N GLN A 2 10.38 -70.50 -25.93
CA GLN A 2 10.10 -69.41 -24.98
C GLN A 2 10.69 -68.12 -25.56
N PHE A 3 9.83 -67.17 -25.91
CA PHE A 3 10.21 -65.78 -26.10
C PHE A 3 9.25 -64.92 -25.29
N SER A 4 9.79 -64.37 -24.21
CA SER A 4 9.34 -63.12 -23.60
C SER A 4 9.26 -62.02 -24.66
N SER A 5 8.27 -61.15 -24.54
CA SER A 5 8.47 -59.69 -24.48
C SER A 5 7.14 -58.97 -24.30
N TYR A 6 6.95 -58.40 -23.10
CA TYR A 6 5.92 -57.42 -22.83
C TYR A 6 6.37 -56.07 -23.41
N ALA A 7 5.61 -55.57 -24.37
CA ALA A 7 5.68 -54.17 -24.78
C ALA A 7 5.01 -53.32 -23.70
N ARG A 8 5.75 -52.39 -23.10
CA ARG A 8 5.18 -51.26 -22.36
C ARG A 8 5.69 -49.96 -22.98
N ILE A 9 4.70 -49.14 -23.32
CA ILE A 9 4.76 -47.90 -24.07
C ILE A 9 5.32 -46.79 -23.19
N LEU A 10 6.11 -45.92 -23.82
CA LEU A 10 6.78 -44.73 -23.32
C LEU A 10 5.89 -43.75 -22.53
N PRO A 11 6.52 -42.92 -21.69
CA PRO A 11 6.24 -41.50 -21.70
C PRO A 11 7.49 -40.66 -22.01
N LEU A 12 7.42 -39.86 -23.07
CA LEU A 12 8.21 -38.64 -23.27
C LEU A 12 7.55 -37.51 -22.45
N THR A 13 8.34 -36.74 -21.71
CA THR A 13 8.45 -35.26 -21.87
C THR A 13 9.48 -34.67 -20.90
N LEU A 14 10.33 -33.80 -21.45
CA LEU A 14 11.24 -32.86 -20.78
C LEU A 14 10.49 -32.00 -19.72
N ILE A 15 11.14 -31.41 -18.71
CA ILE A 15 11.61 -30.00 -18.76
C ILE A 15 12.32 -29.63 -17.43
N ALA A 16 13.52 -29.06 -17.61
CA ALA A 16 14.17 -27.96 -16.89
C ALA A 16 14.34 -27.91 -15.35
N ALA A 17 15.61 -27.67 -14.99
CA ALA A 17 16.08 -26.63 -14.07
C ALA A 17 15.41 -26.56 -12.69
N ALA A 18 15.99 -27.28 -11.74
CA ALA A 18 15.93 -26.90 -10.33
C ALA A 18 16.73 -25.60 -10.12
N CYS A 19 16.17 -24.45 -10.52
CA CYS A 19 16.51 -23.18 -9.90
C CYS A 19 15.88 -23.22 -8.51
N ALA A 20 16.72 -23.48 -7.50
CA ALA A 20 16.41 -23.18 -6.11
C ALA A 20 16.24 -21.67 -5.98
N SER A 21 15.05 -21.18 -6.28
CA SER A 21 14.62 -19.85 -5.84
C SER A 21 14.22 -20.00 -4.37
N PRO A 22 14.79 -19.22 -3.43
CA PRO A 22 14.22 -19.14 -2.10
C PRO A 22 12.81 -18.59 -2.27
N ASP A 23 11.82 -19.41 -1.90
CA ASP A 23 10.42 -18.99 -1.75
C ASP A 23 10.44 -17.84 -0.72
N PRO A 24 10.17 -16.58 -1.10
CA PRO A 24 10.07 -15.52 -0.10
C PRO A 24 8.83 -15.84 0.75
N GLU A 25 9.04 -16.04 2.04
CA GLU A 25 7.96 -16.23 3.00
C GLU A 25 6.93 -15.08 2.88
N PRO A 26 5.62 -15.35 2.82
CA PRO A 26 4.58 -14.38 2.44
C PRO A 26 4.39 -13.22 3.45
N GLN A 27 5.19 -13.16 4.50
CA GLN A 27 5.08 -12.16 5.57
C GLN A 27 5.81 -10.85 5.21
N ASN A 28 6.94 -10.95 4.51
CA ASN A 28 7.78 -9.79 4.18
C ASN A 28 7.16 -8.91 3.09
N GLU A 29 6.41 -9.51 2.16
CA GLU A 29 5.78 -8.79 1.06
C GLU A 29 4.55 -7.97 1.52
N ALA A 30 3.80 -8.47 2.50
CA ALA A 30 2.63 -7.79 3.02
C ALA A 30 2.99 -6.52 3.84
N GLU A 31 4.03 -6.60 4.67
CA GLU A 31 4.55 -5.47 5.44
C GLU A 31 5.21 -4.43 4.52
N ALA A 32 6.03 -4.87 3.56
CA ALA A 32 6.60 -3.98 2.54
C ALA A 32 5.51 -3.27 1.71
N THR A 33 4.40 -3.96 1.43
CA THR A 33 3.24 -3.39 0.73
C THR A 33 2.52 -2.35 1.58
N LEU A 34 2.41 -2.56 2.91
CA LEU A 34 1.81 -1.59 3.83
C LEU A 34 2.65 -0.33 4.00
N GLU A 35 3.96 -0.48 4.20
CA GLU A 35 4.89 0.67 4.26
C GLU A 35 4.89 1.45 2.94
N GLN A 36 4.89 0.75 1.80
CA GLN A 36 4.78 1.39 0.50
C GLN A 36 3.46 2.15 0.32
N GLN A 37 2.34 1.57 0.76
CA GLN A 37 1.04 2.25 0.74
C GLN A 37 1.03 3.47 1.64
N ARG A 38 1.58 3.38 2.85
CA ARG A 38 1.71 4.50 3.78
C ARG A 38 2.53 5.64 3.16
N ALA A 39 3.67 5.33 2.54
CA ALA A 39 4.48 6.33 1.85
C ALA A 39 3.72 7.01 0.68
N MET A 40 2.89 6.27 -0.05
CA MET A 40 2.04 6.85 -1.09
C MET A 40 0.99 7.80 -0.51
N VAL A 41 0.36 7.43 0.61
CA VAL A 41 -0.63 8.25 1.33
C VAL A 41 0.03 9.54 1.84
N GLU A 42 1.16 9.41 2.54
CA GLU A 42 1.92 10.56 3.05
C GLU A 42 2.33 11.52 1.92
N GLY A 43 2.78 10.98 0.78
CA GLY A 43 3.08 11.77 -0.41
C GLY A 43 1.85 12.41 -1.07
N ALA A 44 0.67 11.80 -0.97
CA ALA A 44 -0.58 12.40 -1.44
C ALA A 44 -0.99 13.58 -0.56
N VAL A 45 -0.94 13.43 0.77
CA VAL A 45 -1.25 14.50 1.73
C VAL A 45 -0.30 15.67 1.56
N ARG A 46 1.02 15.42 1.49
CA ARG A 46 2.00 16.50 1.24
C ARG A 46 1.73 17.28 -0.02
N ARG A 47 1.48 16.60 -1.14
CA ARG A 47 1.21 17.27 -2.42
C ARG A 47 -0.10 18.04 -2.41
N ALA A 48 -1.12 17.55 -1.72
CA ALA A 48 -2.39 18.27 -1.60
C ALA A 48 -2.15 19.64 -0.93
N TYR A 49 -1.48 19.64 0.22
CA TYR A 49 -1.23 20.86 0.99
C TYR A 49 -0.15 21.77 0.40
N GLU A 50 0.88 21.21 -0.24
CA GLU A 50 1.89 22.00 -0.96
C GLU A 50 1.24 22.85 -2.07
N ASN A 51 0.26 22.29 -2.80
CA ASN A 51 -0.49 23.02 -3.82
C ASN A 51 -1.39 24.12 -3.23
N GLU A 52 -1.78 24.01 -1.97
CA GLU A 52 -2.57 24.99 -1.23
C GLU A 52 -1.69 26.05 -0.52
N GLY A 53 -0.35 25.94 -0.61
CA GLY A 53 0.56 26.84 0.09
C GLY A 53 0.74 26.52 1.58
N ALA A 54 0.50 25.28 1.99
CA ALA A 54 0.74 24.79 3.34
C ALA A 54 1.86 23.74 3.38
N GLU A 55 2.57 23.69 4.50
CA GLU A 55 3.58 22.67 4.80
C GLU A 55 2.96 21.58 5.67
N VAL A 56 3.19 20.30 5.36
CA VAL A 56 2.82 19.21 6.28
C VAL A 56 3.95 18.95 7.27
N VAL A 57 3.68 19.23 8.54
CA VAL A 57 4.62 19.10 9.66
C VAL A 57 4.67 17.67 10.18
N ASP A 58 3.51 17.04 10.32
CA ASP A 58 3.36 15.69 10.86
C ASP A 58 2.20 14.94 10.19
N ILE A 59 2.33 13.62 10.05
CA ILE A 59 1.29 12.74 9.49
C ILE A 59 1.17 11.49 10.35
N ALA A 60 0.04 11.36 11.03
CA ALA A 60 -0.34 10.21 11.84
C ALA A 60 -1.59 9.56 11.22
N MET A 61 -1.39 8.83 10.13
CA MET A 61 -2.45 8.07 9.45
C MET A 61 -2.17 6.57 9.52
N ASP A 62 -3.21 5.81 9.83
CA ASP A 62 -3.15 4.36 9.94
C ASP A 62 -4.16 3.70 9.00
N ARG A 63 -3.89 2.44 8.66
CA ARG A 63 -4.84 1.67 7.86
C ARG A 63 -6.05 1.33 8.73
N SER A 64 -7.24 1.69 8.24
CA SER A 64 -8.52 1.34 8.87
C SER A 64 -8.63 -0.15 9.15
N ALA A 65 -9.41 -0.52 10.16
CA ALA A 65 -9.61 -1.92 10.54
C ALA A 65 -10.22 -2.79 9.42
N SER A 66 -10.99 -2.19 8.51
CA SER A 66 -11.51 -2.87 7.31
C SER A 66 -10.44 -3.11 6.24
N GLY A 67 -9.30 -2.43 6.34
CA GLY A 67 -8.22 -2.49 5.37
C GLY A 67 -8.49 -1.74 4.06
N THR A 68 -9.61 -1.01 3.97
CA THR A 68 -10.10 -0.41 2.71
C THR A 68 -9.65 1.04 2.50
N ARG A 69 -9.20 1.70 3.56
CA ARG A 69 -8.73 3.10 3.53
C ARG A 69 -7.68 3.35 4.60
N PHE A 70 -6.98 4.47 4.49
CA PHE A 70 -6.13 5.05 5.53
C PHE A 70 -6.87 6.24 6.15
N GLU A 71 -6.86 6.36 7.46
CA GLU A 71 -7.51 7.43 8.21
C GLU A 71 -6.63 7.88 9.37
N GLY A 72 -6.71 9.15 9.74
CA GLY A 72 -5.96 9.71 10.87
C GLY A 72 -5.74 11.20 10.74
N LEU A 73 -4.77 11.72 11.49
CA LEU A 73 -4.53 13.15 11.61
C LEU A 73 -3.30 13.58 10.80
N ALA A 74 -3.36 14.77 10.22
CA ALA A 74 -2.18 15.49 9.74
C ALA A 74 -2.11 16.87 10.40
N THR A 75 -0.89 17.29 10.73
CA THR A 75 -0.63 18.66 11.19
C THR A 75 -0.03 19.43 10.05
N ILE A 76 -0.70 20.51 9.67
CA ILE A 76 -0.27 21.40 8.60
C ILE A 76 0.04 22.78 9.16
N ARG A 77 1.11 23.39 8.65
CA ARG A 77 1.49 24.76 8.93
C ARG A 77 1.22 25.60 7.69
N ASP A 78 0.36 26.58 7.86
CA ASP A 78 0.10 27.59 6.83
C ASP A 78 1.36 28.44 6.60
N SER A 79 1.80 28.56 5.34
CA SER A 79 3.07 29.25 5.04
C SER A 79 2.96 30.77 5.14
N GLU A 80 1.76 31.33 5.02
CA GLU A 80 1.53 32.78 5.06
C GLU A 80 1.46 33.30 6.51
N THR A 81 0.77 32.59 7.38
CA THR A 81 0.49 32.97 8.77
C THR A 81 1.39 32.28 9.78
N GLY A 82 2.01 31.15 9.41
CA GLY A 82 2.75 30.28 10.32
C GLY A 82 1.86 29.51 11.30
N THR A 83 0.54 29.55 11.12
CA THR A 83 -0.43 28.88 12.00
C THR A 83 -0.42 27.38 11.74
N GLU A 84 -0.32 26.59 12.79
CA GLU A 84 -0.49 25.14 12.72
C GLU A 84 -1.95 24.76 12.96
N ILE A 85 -2.50 23.94 12.08
CA ILE A 85 -3.82 23.34 12.24
C ILE A 85 -3.74 21.83 12.09
N THR A 86 -4.57 21.13 12.85
CA THR A 86 -4.73 19.68 12.72
C THR A 86 -5.97 19.41 11.87
N VAL A 87 -5.81 18.51 10.91
CA VAL A 87 -6.85 18.06 9.99
C VAL A 87 -7.02 16.55 10.14
N ASP A 88 -8.26 16.08 10.09
CA ASP A 88 -8.59 14.67 9.97
C ASP A 88 -8.60 14.31 8.49
N CYS A 89 -7.70 13.43 8.09
CA CYS A 89 -7.53 13.00 6.71
C CYS A 89 -7.97 11.55 6.53
N ALA A 90 -8.65 11.29 5.41
CA ALA A 90 -9.01 9.97 4.94
C ALA A 90 -8.55 9.79 3.49
N TYR A 91 -7.75 8.76 3.24
CA TYR A 91 -7.29 8.37 1.93
C TYR A 91 -7.90 7.02 1.53
N SER A 92 -8.59 6.99 0.39
CA SER A 92 -9.27 5.80 -0.12
C SER A 92 -9.16 5.71 -1.65
N TYR A 93 -9.64 4.62 -2.22
CA TYR A 93 -9.79 4.46 -3.67
C TYR A 93 -11.28 4.33 -4.00
N ASP A 94 -11.75 5.06 -5.02
CA ASP A 94 -13.12 4.91 -5.48
C ASP A 94 -13.32 3.62 -6.31
N VAL A 95 -14.55 3.37 -6.77
CA VAL A 95 -14.93 2.16 -7.53
C VAL A 95 -14.17 2.00 -8.85
N SER A 96 -13.62 3.09 -9.39
CA SER A 96 -12.78 3.15 -10.58
C SER A 96 -11.30 2.92 -10.27
N GLY A 97 -10.95 2.82 -8.98
CA GLY A 97 -9.58 2.71 -8.49
C GLY A 97 -8.82 4.04 -8.48
N ALA A 98 -9.49 5.19 -8.63
CA ALA A 98 -8.80 6.47 -8.52
C ALA A 98 -8.60 6.83 -7.03
N PRO A 99 -7.44 7.41 -6.67
CA PRO A 99 -7.16 7.80 -5.29
C PRO A 99 -8.00 9.03 -4.92
N GLN A 100 -8.61 8.98 -3.73
CA GLN A 100 -9.43 10.03 -3.15
C GLN A 100 -8.84 10.39 -1.79
N LEU A 101 -8.45 11.66 -1.62
CA LEU A 101 -8.02 12.22 -0.35
C LEU A 101 -9.07 13.24 0.09
N SER A 102 -9.61 13.06 1.29
CA SER A 102 -10.45 14.05 1.98
C SER A 102 -9.72 14.45 3.25
N CYS A 103 -9.60 15.74 3.51
CA CYS A 103 -9.07 16.24 4.78
C CYS A 103 -9.99 17.35 5.30
N ASP A 104 -10.49 17.17 6.51
CA ASP A 104 -11.41 18.07 7.17
C ASP A 104 -10.73 18.68 8.39
N ARG A 105 -10.97 19.98 8.67
CA ARG A 105 -10.40 20.59 9.88
C ARG A 105 -11.00 19.94 11.11
N THR A 106 -10.13 19.53 12.02
CA THR A 106 -10.57 19.11 13.34
C THR A 106 -10.90 20.39 14.12
N GLU A 107 -12.19 20.63 14.40
CA GLU A 107 -12.55 21.67 15.36
C GLU A 107 -11.93 21.28 16.71
N ALA A 108 -11.01 22.10 17.22
CA ALA A 108 -10.46 21.90 18.54
C ALA A 108 -11.64 21.88 19.52
N THR A 109 -11.97 20.70 20.05
CA THR A 109 -13.01 20.59 21.07
C THR A 109 -12.41 21.19 22.34
N GLU A 110 -12.85 22.41 22.68
CA GLU A 110 -12.48 23.15 23.90
C GLU A 110 -12.88 22.41 25.19
#